data_AF-A0A150UPK5-F1
#
_entry.id   AF-A0A150UPK5-F1
#
_cell.length_a   1.000
_cell.length_b   1.000
_cell.length_c   1.000
_cell.angle_alpha   90.00
_cell.angle_beta   90.00
_cell.angle_gamma   90.00
#
_symmetry.space_group_name_H-M   'P 1'
#
loop_
_entity.id
_entity.type
_entity.pdbx_description
1 polymer ?
#
loop_
_entity_poly.entity_id
_entity_poly.type
_entity_poly.pdbx_seq_one_letter_code
_entity_poly.pdbx_strand_id
1 'polypeptide(L)'
;MLAHRNSKRSPTIYIVLASAIIVSLLLLRPGFATDVSSKLLPARLKPANATMGFGGLFVVSGPGSPRRQHLEEAARVTGLDFRIPEQVAWTEEDVRNFRPVVEEESHVLTGSVKAWLSHHVVLREFLSSGLETAVVFEDDVDWDIRLLTEQIPLAQKAVRSMSKSMGLDQERYPWGTPDDWDLLYIGHCGDYFGDIQTQSIGVGHHHPHDLRAIPHKLYEDKTMLYRTDLHPFTASLLTAFHVPEQTRIVHKSQWPLCTFGYAITRRTAERILTEIAPPKEDPSRNIIAYDAAVLTGCRD
;
A
#
# COMPACT_ATOMS: atom_id res chain seq x y z
N MET A 1 -80.35 51.80 2.17
CA MET A 1 -80.04 50.36 2.38
C MET A 1 -79.49 49.78 1.08
N LEU A 2 -78.18 49.59 1.00
CA LEU A 2 -77.49 49.04 -0.17
C LEU A 2 -77.62 47.50 -0.17
N ALA A 3 -78.20 46.95 -1.24
CA ALA A 3 -78.36 45.52 -1.43
C ALA A 3 -77.06 44.88 -1.93
N HIS A 4 -76.53 43.92 -1.17
CA HIS A 4 -75.31 43.17 -1.49
C HIS A 4 -75.62 42.13 -2.57
N ARG A 5 -75.13 42.34 -3.79
CA ARG A 5 -75.28 41.41 -4.91
C ARG A 5 -74.25 40.28 -4.78
N ASN A 6 -74.69 39.11 -4.33
CA ASN A 6 -73.84 37.94 -4.10
C ASN A 6 -73.60 37.20 -5.43
N SER A 7 -72.45 37.44 -6.06
CA SER A 7 -72.03 36.78 -7.31
C SER A 7 -71.50 35.38 -7.01
N LYS A 8 -72.28 34.33 -7.27
CA LYS A 8 -71.79 32.93 -7.29
C LYS A 8 -70.76 32.79 -8.42
N ARG A 9 -69.47 32.76 -8.08
CA ARG A 9 -68.38 32.50 -9.05
C ARG A 9 -68.46 31.05 -9.49
N SER A 10 -68.53 30.83 -10.81
CA SER A 10 -68.63 29.49 -11.41
C SER A 10 -67.34 28.68 -11.18
N PRO A 11 -67.43 27.42 -10.70
CA PRO A 11 -66.26 26.55 -10.46
C PRO A 11 -65.48 26.24 -11.74
N THR A 12 -66.06 26.46 -12.92
CA THR A 12 -65.44 26.19 -14.23
C THR A 12 -64.20 27.07 -14.47
N ILE A 13 -64.19 28.31 -13.97
CA ILE A 13 -63.05 29.23 -14.14
C ILE A 13 -61.81 28.71 -13.40
N TYR A 14 -62.01 28.13 -12.21
CA TYR A 14 -60.92 27.58 -11.40
C TYR A 14 -60.34 26.30 -12.01
N ILE A 15 -61.18 25.47 -12.64
CA ILE A 15 -60.74 24.27 -13.34
C ILE A 15 -59.91 24.65 -14.57
N VAL A 16 -60.37 25.61 -15.38
CA VAL A 16 -59.62 26.07 -16.56
C VAL A 16 -58.28 26.69 -16.18
N LEU A 17 -58.23 27.49 -15.12
CA LEU A 17 -56.97 28.05 -14.60
C LEU A 17 -56.03 26.95 -14.08
N ALA A 18 -56.54 25.96 -13.35
CA ALA A 18 -55.74 24.84 -12.86
C ALA A 18 -55.18 23.99 -14.02
N SER A 19 -55.99 23.70 -15.03
CA SER A 19 -55.55 22.98 -16.23
C SER A 19 -54.51 23.77 -17.02
N ALA A 20 -54.67 25.09 -17.16
CA ALA A 20 -53.71 25.96 -17.83
C ALA A 20 -52.36 26.03 -17.06
N ILE A 21 -52.39 26.04 -15.73
CA ILE A 21 -51.17 26.01 -14.90
C ILE A 21 -50.46 24.66 -15.04
N ILE A 22 -51.19 23.54 -15.03
CA ILE A 22 -50.61 22.20 -15.21
C ILE A 22 -49.99 22.05 -16.60
N VAL A 23 -50.69 22.50 -17.65
CA VAL A 23 -50.16 22.49 -19.02
C VAL A 23 -48.96 23.41 -19.15
N SER A 24 -48.98 24.60 -18.53
CA SER A 24 -47.84 25.50 -18.48
C SER A 24 -46.65 24.87 -17.74
N LEU A 25 -46.86 24.17 -16.63
CA LEU A 25 -45.81 23.43 -15.91
C LEU A 25 -45.27 22.23 -16.71
N LEU A 26 -46.08 21.60 -17.56
CA LEU A 26 -45.66 20.51 -18.45
C LEU A 26 -44.90 21.04 -19.68
N LEU A 27 -45.30 22.19 -20.23
CA LEU A 27 -44.67 22.83 -21.38
C LEU A 27 -43.43 23.67 -21.01
N LEU A 28 -43.41 24.22 -19.79
CA LEU A 28 -42.27 24.92 -19.18
C LEU A 28 -41.46 24.00 -18.27
N ARG A 29 -41.58 22.67 -18.38
CA ARG A 29 -40.52 21.80 -17.86
C ARG A 29 -39.24 22.33 -18.51
N PRO A 30 -38.32 22.93 -17.74
CA PRO A 30 -36.99 23.10 -18.28
C PRO A 30 -36.63 21.67 -18.68
N GLY A 31 -36.16 21.48 -19.91
CA GLY A 31 -35.23 20.41 -20.14
C GLY A 31 -34.08 20.67 -19.17
N PHE A 32 -34.23 20.27 -17.91
CA PHE A 32 -33.14 19.82 -17.09
C PHE A 32 -32.64 18.61 -17.86
N ALA A 33 -31.85 18.92 -18.88
CA ALA A 33 -30.88 18.00 -19.40
C ALA A 33 -30.28 17.37 -18.16
N THR A 34 -30.33 16.05 -18.11
CA THR A 34 -29.60 15.21 -17.16
C THR A 34 -28.08 15.34 -17.34
N ASP A 35 -27.63 16.49 -17.82
CA ASP A 35 -26.26 16.99 -17.89
C ASP A 35 -25.89 17.71 -16.58
N VAL A 36 -26.62 17.45 -15.49
CA VAL A 36 -26.13 17.66 -14.13
C VAL A 36 -25.07 16.59 -13.86
N SER A 37 -23.89 16.87 -14.42
CA SER A 37 -22.60 16.58 -13.84
C SER A 37 -22.21 15.11 -13.65
N SER A 38 -21.97 14.43 -14.77
CA SER A 38 -20.89 13.41 -14.82
C SER A 38 -19.50 14.00 -14.52
N LYS A 39 -19.39 15.33 -14.41
CA LYS A 39 -18.17 16.08 -14.06
C LYS A 39 -17.94 16.29 -12.55
N LEU A 40 -18.88 15.90 -11.68
CA LEU A 40 -18.74 16.05 -10.22
C LEU A 40 -18.50 14.73 -9.47
N LEU A 41 -18.61 13.58 -10.14
CA LEU A 41 -18.08 12.35 -9.56
C LEU A 41 -16.57 12.35 -9.78
N PRO A 42 -15.74 12.22 -8.71
CA PRO A 42 -14.31 12.04 -8.91
C PRO A 42 -14.12 10.87 -9.88
N ALA A 43 -13.35 11.09 -10.95
CA ALA A 43 -13.06 10.04 -11.91
C ALA A 43 -12.53 8.81 -11.13
N ARG A 44 -13.29 7.71 -11.17
CA ARG A 44 -12.91 6.48 -10.49
C ARG A 44 -11.56 6.04 -11.06
N LEU A 45 -10.58 5.83 -10.18
CA LEU A 45 -9.25 5.41 -10.60
C LEU A 45 -9.35 4.06 -11.31
N LYS A 46 -8.56 3.88 -12.38
CA LYS A 46 -8.48 2.63 -13.12
C LYS A 46 -7.98 1.53 -12.17
N PRO A 47 -8.63 0.35 -12.12
CA PRO A 47 -8.13 -0.79 -11.36
C PRO A 47 -6.70 -1.14 -11.78
N ALA A 48 -5.89 -1.58 -10.82
CA ALA A 48 -4.57 -2.10 -11.08
C ALA A 48 -4.64 -3.48 -11.77
N ASN A 49 -3.58 -3.81 -12.50
CA ASN A 49 -3.44 -5.12 -13.15
C ASN A 49 -3.08 -6.22 -12.12
N ALA A 50 -2.95 -7.46 -12.59
CA ALA A 50 -2.61 -8.62 -11.75
C ALA A 50 -1.26 -8.52 -11.02
N THR A 51 -0.38 -7.59 -11.44
CA THR A 51 0.92 -7.33 -10.81
C THR A 51 0.94 -6.03 -9.99
N MET A 52 -0.23 -5.48 -9.66
CA MET A 52 -0.38 -4.22 -8.92
C MET A 52 0.31 -3.02 -9.59
N GLY A 53 0.65 -3.09 -10.88
CA GLY A 53 1.42 -2.09 -11.63
C GLY A 53 2.93 -2.22 -11.54
N PHE A 54 3.46 -3.29 -10.92
CA PHE A 54 4.90 -3.61 -10.93
C PHE A 54 5.25 -4.59 -12.06
N GLY A 55 6.54 -4.80 -12.31
CA GLY A 55 7.01 -5.78 -13.30
C GLY A 55 6.62 -7.22 -12.95
N GLY A 56 6.58 -7.57 -11.66
CA GLY A 56 6.14 -8.88 -11.19
C GLY A 56 5.94 -8.95 -9.68
N LEU A 57 5.18 -9.95 -9.24
CA LEU A 57 4.98 -10.25 -7.82
C LEU A 57 5.67 -11.58 -7.51
N PHE A 58 6.56 -11.59 -6.53
CA PHE A 58 7.35 -12.75 -6.14
C PHE A 58 7.07 -13.10 -4.68
N VAL A 59 7.11 -14.38 -4.35
CA VAL A 59 6.83 -14.86 -2.99
C VAL A 59 7.99 -15.71 -2.47
N VAL A 60 8.43 -15.42 -1.26
CA VAL A 60 9.31 -16.26 -0.46
C VAL A 60 8.45 -17.31 0.24
N SER A 61 8.45 -18.55 -0.26
CA SER A 61 7.73 -19.67 0.36
C SER A 61 8.58 -20.93 0.33
N GLY A 62 8.93 -21.44 1.51
CA GLY A 62 9.80 -22.61 1.65
C GLY A 62 9.12 -23.92 1.22
N PRO A 63 9.91 -24.99 0.98
CA PRO A 63 9.36 -26.31 0.62
C PRO A 63 8.38 -26.82 1.68
N GLY A 64 7.20 -27.23 1.24
CA GLY A 64 6.17 -27.77 2.14
C GLY A 64 5.53 -26.75 3.10
N SER A 65 5.69 -25.44 2.85
CA SER A 65 5.04 -24.41 3.67
C SER A 65 3.52 -24.67 3.74
N PRO A 66 2.93 -24.75 4.95
CA PRO A 66 1.50 -24.95 5.10
C PRO A 66 0.68 -23.73 4.66
N ARG A 67 1.33 -22.57 4.47
CA ARG A 67 0.67 -21.29 4.12
C ARG A 67 0.53 -21.09 2.61
N ARG A 68 1.38 -21.76 1.83
CA ARG A 68 1.44 -21.63 0.37
C ARG A 68 0.09 -21.88 -0.33
N GLN A 69 -0.60 -22.96 0.03
CA GLN A 69 -1.88 -23.29 -0.61
C GLN A 69 -2.91 -22.17 -0.43
N HIS A 70 -3.05 -21.66 0.79
CA HIS A 70 -3.99 -20.59 1.09
C HIS A 70 -3.65 -19.30 0.34
N LEU A 71 -2.35 -18.96 0.28
CA LEU A 71 -1.86 -17.82 -0.48
C LEU A 71 -2.20 -17.92 -1.97
N GLU A 72 -1.96 -19.08 -2.60
CA GLU A 72 -2.26 -19.32 -4.01
C GLU A 72 -3.78 -19.25 -4.29
N GLU A 73 -4.61 -19.74 -3.37
CA GLU A 73 -6.07 -19.63 -3.45
C GLU A 73 -6.54 -18.18 -3.33
N ALA A 74 -6.04 -17.44 -2.34
CA ALA A 74 -6.34 -16.02 -2.16
C ALA A 74 -5.94 -15.21 -3.40
N ALA A 75 -4.74 -15.45 -3.94
CA ALA A 75 -4.24 -14.78 -5.14
C ALA A 75 -5.15 -15.04 -6.35
N ARG A 76 -5.59 -16.29 -6.53
CA ARG A 76 -6.51 -16.67 -7.61
C ARG A 76 -7.86 -15.98 -7.49
N VAL A 77 -8.41 -15.88 -6.27
CA VAL A 77 -9.70 -15.22 -6.01
C VAL A 77 -9.61 -13.72 -6.30
N THR A 78 -8.51 -13.08 -5.91
CA THR A 78 -8.32 -11.63 -6.08
C THR A 78 -7.65 -11.23 -7.39
N GLY A 79 -7.24 -12.20 -8.22
CA GLY A 79 -6.61 -11.98 -9.52
C GLY A 79 -5.15 -11.50 -9.48
N LEU A 80 -4.40 -11.88 -8.45
CA LEU A 80 -2.96 -11.58 -8.34
C LEU A 80 -2.12 -12.66 -9.05
N ASP A 81 -1.11 -12.22 -9.80
CA ASP A 81 -0.17 -13.10 -10.51
C ASP A 81 1.12 -13.26 -9.69
N PHE A 82 1.08 -14.18 -8.72
CA PHE A 82 2.24 -14.52 -7.91
C PHE A 82 3.17 -15.52 -8.61
N ARG A 83 4.46 -15.20 -8.60
CA ARG A 83 5.54 -16.11 -8.95
C ARG A 83 6.18 -16.60 -7.66
N ILE A 84 6.18 -17.91 -7.45
CA ILE A 84 6.78 -18.52 -6.26
C ILE A 84 8.01 -19.31 -6.71
N PRO A 85 9.23 -18.74 -6.65
CA PRO A 85 10.45 -19.43 -7.04
C PRO A 85 10.64 -20.71 -6.22
N GLU A 86 11.25 -21.72 -6.84
CA GLU A 86 11.58 -22.95 -6.14
C GLU A 86 12.65 -22.68 -5.07
N GLN A 87 12.29 -22.91 -3.82
CA GLN A 87 13.17 -22.79 -2.67
C GLN A 87 13.77 -24.16 -2.32
N VAL A 88 14.88 -24.16 -1.60
CA VAL A 88 15.52 -25.37 -1.08
C VAL A 88 15.33 -25.49 0.43
N ALA A 89 15.43 -26.72 0.95
CA ALA A 89 15.48 -26.95 2.38
C ALA A 89 16.89 -26.65 2.90
N TRP A 90 17.08 -25.48 3.49
CA TRP A 90 18.37 -25.04 4.03
C TRP A 90 18.89 -25.97 5.13
N THR A 91 20.09 -26.51 4.90
CA THR A 91 20.77 -27.45 5.79
C THR A 91 21.55 -26.74 6.89
N GLU A 92 22.02 -27.50 7.88
CA GLU A 92 22.94 -26.97 8.88
C GLU A 92 24.31 -26.59 8.26
N GLU A 93 24.67 -27.17 7.11
CA GLU A 93 25.88 -26.77 6.38
C GLU A 93 25.71 -25.39 5.75
N ASP A 94 24.56 -25.11 5.14
CA ASP A 94 24.27 -23.78 4.59
C ASP A 94 24.31 -22.70 5.69
N VAL A 95 23.76 -23.02 6.87
CA VAL A 95 23.79 -22.14 8.03
C VAL A 95 25.22 -21.89 8.51
N ARG A 96 26.05 -22.92 8.61
CA ARG A 96 27.47 -22.76 8.95
C ARG A 96 28.23 -21.96 7.90
N ASN A 97 27.94 -22.13 6.61
CA ASN A 97 28.58 -21.40 5.52
C ASN A 97 28.21 -19.91 5.51
N PHE A 98 27.04 -19.55 6.02
CA PHE A 98 26.62 -18.16 6.20
C PHE A 98 27.36 -17.48 7.36
N ARG A 99 27.63 -18.20 8.44
CA ARG A 99 28.23 -17.69 9.68
C ARG A 99 29.71 -17.30 9.53
N PRO A 100 30.26 -16.47 10.44
CA PRO A 100 31.70 -16.23 10.53
C PRO A 100 32.46 -17.53 10.84
N VAL A 101 33.77 -17.51 10.56
CA VAL A 101 34.67 -18.64 10.84
C VAL A 101 34.75 -18.94 12.34
N VAL A 102 34.71 -17.90 13.17
CA VAL A 102 34.63 -18.01 14.64
C VAL A 102 33.15 -17.98 15.02
N GLU A 103 32.58 -19.16 15.30
CA GLU A 103 31.13 -19.30 15.49
C GLU A 103 30.60 -18.49 16.68
N GLU A 104 31.42 -18.26 17.71
CA GLU A 104 31.08 -17.44 18.86
C GLU A 104 30.85 -15.96 18.52
N GLU A 105 31.29 -15.50 17.35
CA GLU A 105 31.02 -14.16 16.82
C GLU A 105 29.68 -14.06 16.06
N SER A 106 28.96 -15.18 15.88
CA SER A 106 27.68 -15.18 15.19
C SER A 106 26.56 -14.63 16.07
N HIS A 107 25.85 -13.63 15.56
CA HIS A 107 24.71 -12.99 16.19
C HIS A 107 23.39 -13.34 15.46
N VAL A 108 23.47 -13.94 14.28
CA VAL A 108 22.30 -14.29 13.46
C VAL A 108 21.75 -15.68 13.81
N LEU A 109 20.48 -15.72 14.23
CA LEU A 109 19.78 -16.97 14.54
C LEU A 109 19.58 -17.84 13.28
N THR A 110 19.54 -19.16 13.46
CA THR A 110 19.35 -20.12 12.35
C THR A 110 18.12 -19.81 11.49
N GLY A 111 16.99 -19.44 12.11
CA GLY A 111 15.79 -19.03 11.37
C GLY A 111 16.02 -17.80 10.49
N SER A 112 16.72 -16.78 11.02
CA SER A 112 17.07 -15.57 10.29
C SER A 112 18.01 -15.86 9.12
N VAL A 113 18.98 -16.77 9.28
CA VAL A 113 19.84 -17.21 8.17
C VAL A 113 19.00 -17.85 7.05
N LYS A 114 18.10 -18.77 7.41
CA LYS A 114 17.25 -19.47 6.43
C LYS A 114 16.32 -18.51 5.68
N ALA A 115 15.71 -17.55 6.39
CA ALA A 115 14.94 -16.47 5.77
C ALA A 115 15.80 -15.65 4.79
N TRP A 116 16.98 -15.21 5.24
CA TRP A 116 17.92 -14.42 4.43
C TRP A 116 18.28 -15.11 3.12
N LEU A 117 18.68 -16.38 3.19
CA LEU A 117 19.02 -17.18 2.02
C LEU A 117 17.81 -17.37 1.09
N SER A 118 16.60 -17.49 1.66
CA SER A 118 15.37 -17.64 0.88
C SER A 118 14.99 -16.36 0.11
N HIS A 119 15.18 -15.19 0.72
CA HIS A 119 15.05 -13.90 0.02
C HIS A 119 16.08 -13.78 -1.11
N HIS A 120 17.31 -14.27 -0.93
CA HIS A 120 18.35 -14.26 -1.97
C HIS A 120 17.94 -15.07 -3.21
N VAL A 121 17.32 -16.23 -3.02
CA VAL A 121 16.78 -17.04 -4.14
C VAL A 121 15.75 -16.23 -4.92
N VAL A 122 14.81 -15.58 -4.23
CA VAL A 122 13.76 -14.77 -4.88
C VAL A 122 14.35 -13.56 -5.61
N LEU A 123 15.28 -12.83 -4.99
CA LEU A 123 15.91 -11.67 -5.62
C LEU A 123 16.72 -12.07 -6.87
N ARG A 124 17.41 -13.21 -6.85
CA ARG A 124 18.11 -13.72 -8.04
C ARG A 124 17.15 -14.07 -9.16
N GLU A 125 16.00 -14.66 -8.84
CA GLU A 125 14.95 -14.95 -9.83
C GLU A 125 14.31 -13.67 -10.40
N PHE A 126 14.09 -12.67 -9.56
CA PHE A 126 13.68 -11.34 -10.04
C PHE A 126 14.71 -10.76 -11.02
N LEU A 127 16.00 -10.79 -10.66
CA LEU A 127 17.05 -10.29 -11.55
C LEU A 127 17.18 -11.11 -12.84
N SER A 128 17.00 -12.43 -12.81
CA SER A 128 17.06 -13.27 -14.01
C SER A 128 15.89 -12.99 -14.97
N SER A 129 14.73 -12.59 -14.44
CA SER A 129 13.52 -12.33 -15.23
C SER A 129 13.60 -11.14 -16.20
N GLY A 130 14.59 -10.26 -16.04
CA GLY A 130 14.72 -9.03 -16.85
C GLY A 130 13.71 -7.92 -16.52
N LEU A 131 12.89 -8.11 -15.47
CA LEU A 131 11.93 -7.09 -15.01
C LEU A 131 12.64 -5.89 -14.35
N GLU A 132 12.01 -4.73 -14.43
CA GLU A 132 12.51 -3.45 -13.88
C GLU A 132 12.17 -3.26 -12.39
N THR A 133 10.99 -3.71 -11.99
CA THR A 133 10.49 -3.64 -10.60
C THR A 133 9.81 -4.94 -10.21
N ALA A 134 9.85 -5.25 -8.92
CA ALA A 134 9.13 -6.36 -8.33
C ALA A 134 8.50 -5.98 -7.01
N VAL A 135 7.51 -6.75 -6.59
CA VAL A 135 7.11 -6.86 -5.19
C VAL A 135 7.54 -8.23 -4.68
N VAL A 136 8.18 -8.27 -3.53
CA VAL A 136 8.51 -9.50 -2.82
C VAL A 136 7.61 -9.60 -1.60
N PHE A 137 6.92 -10.73 -1.45
CA PHE A 137 6.08 -11.07 -0.32
C PHE A 137 6.64 -12.28 0.44
N GLU A 138 6.42 -12.35 1.74
CA GLU A 138 6.46 -13.59 2.51
C GLU A 138 5.12 -14.34 2.36
N ASP A 139 5.12 -15.65 2.62
CA ASP A 139 3.95 -16.50 2.38
C ASP A 139 2.83 -16.41 3.43
N ASP A 140 2.97 -15.51 4.39
CA ASP A 140 2.04 -15.26 5.48
C ASP A 140 1.41 -13.87 5.46
N VAL A 141 1.43 -13.22 4.29
CA VAL A 141 0.72 -11.96 4.07
C VAL A 141 -0.74 -12.18 3.67
N ASP A 142 -1.58 -11.28 4.16
CA ASP A 142 -2.99 -11.16 3.79
C ASP A 142 -3.28 -9.79 3.16
N TRP A 143 -4.37 -9.68 2.41
CA TRP A 143 -4.80 -8.41 1.81
C TRP A 143 -6.32 -8.30 1.70
N ASP A 144 -6.79 -7.07 1.54
CA ASP A 144 -8.21 -6.79 1.28
C ASP A 144 -8.59 -7.21 -0.15
N ILE A 145 -9.78 -7.79 -0.33
CA ILE A 145 -10.29 -8.20 -1.65
C ILE A 145 -10.41 -7.02 -2.65
N ARG A 146 -10.43 -5.78 -2.17
CA ARG A 146 -10.47 -4.53 -2.95
C ARG A 146 -9.08 -4.01 -3.31
N LEU A 147 -8.01 -4.76 -3.04
CA LEU A 147 -6.62 -4.36 -3.26
C LEU A 147 -6.40 -3.78 -4.66
N LEU A 148 -6.79 -4.53 -5.71
CA LEU A 148 -6.59 -4.11 -7.10
C LEU A 148 -7.56 -3.01 -7.56
N THR A 149 -8.77 -2.97 -7.00
CA THR A 149 -9.83 -2.06 -7.48
C THR A 149 -9.82 -0.70 -6.80
N GLU A 150 -9.31 -0.60 -5.58
CA GLU A 150 -9.37 0.62 -4.77
C GLU A 150 -8.01 0.98 -4.16
N GLN A 151 -7.41 0.09 -3.36
CA GLN A 151 -6.25 0.43 -2.52
C GLN A 151 -4.99 0.73 -3.34
N ILE A 152 -4.64 -0.14 -4.30
CA ILE A 152 -3.46 0.05 -5.15
C ILE A 152 -3.58 1.30 -6.03
N PRO A 153 -4.70 1.55 -6.75
CA PRO A 153 -4.85 2.78 -7.52
C PRO A 153 -4.70 4.06 -6.68
N LEU A 154 -5.23 4.07 -5.44
CA LEU A 154 -5.07 5.19 -4.50
C LEU A 154 -3.61 5.37 -4.06
N ALA A 155 -2.94 4.29 -3.69
CA ALA A 155 -1.53 4.30 -3.28
C ALA A 155 -0.62 4.77 -4.42
N GLN A 156 -0.82 4.24 -5.63
CA GLN A 156 -0.11 4.67 -6.85
C GLN A 156 -0.24 6.19 -7.07
N LYS A 157 -1.46 6.74 -6.97
CA LYS A 157 -1.68 8.19 -7.08
C LYS A 157 -0.93 8.97 -5.99
N ALA A 158 -0.92 8.48 -4.75
CA ALA A 158 -0.23 9.13 -3.63
C ALA A 158 1.29 9.12 -3.83
N VAL A 159 1.88 7.98 -4.17
CA VAL A 159 3.32 7.82 -4.44
C VAL A 159 3.76 8.71 -5.60
N ARG A 160 3.03 8.72 -6.72
CA ARG A 160 3.34 9.62 -7.85
C ARG A 160 3.29 11.09 -7.47
N SER A 161 2.42 11.49 -6.55
CA SER A 161 2.36 12.89 -6.10
C SER A 161 3.58 13.30 -5.25
N MET A 162 4.38 12.33 -4.78
CA MET A 162 5.63 12.56 -4.07
C MET A 162 6.87 12.45 -4.97
N SER A 163 6.71 11.96 -6.21
CA SER A 163 7.78 11.89 -7.20
C SER A 163 8.26 13.28 -7.61
N LYS A 164 9.56 13.40 -7.88
CA LYS A 164 10.18 14.64 -8.40
C LYS A 164 10.16 14.70 -9.93
N SER A 165 9.78 13.61 -10.58
CA SER A 165 9.79 13.46 -12.04
C SER A 165 8.64 14.23 -12.69
N MET A 166 8.96 15.22 -13.52
CA MET A 166 7.98 15.98 -14.29
C MET A 166 7.56 15.22 -15.56
N GLY A 167 6.27 15.28 -15.91
CA GLY A 167 5.77 14.68 -17.17
C GLY A 167 5.78 13.16 -17.19
N LEU A 168 5.71 12.52 -16.02
CA LEU A 168 5.67 11.07 -15.88
C LEU A 168 4.53 10.43 -16.70
N ASP A 169 4.88 9.44 -17.52
CA ASP A 169 3.92 8.51 -18.10
C ASP A 169 3.33 7.64 -16.97
N GLN A 170 2.13 8.00 -16.51
CA GLN A 170 1.48 7.35 -15.38
C GLN A 170 1.00 5.92 -15.70
N GLU A 171 0.82 5.59 -16.98
CA GLU A 171 0.43 4.23 -17.36
C GLU A 171 1.64 3.32 -17.35
N ARG A 172 2.80 3.81 -17.81
CA ARG A 172 4.06 3.06 -17.78
C ARG A 172 4.68 2.98 -16.38
N TYR A 173 4.59 4.05 -15.59
CA TYR A 173 5.21 4.17 -14.28
C TYR A 173 4.16 4.49 -13.20
N PRO A 174 3.22 3.57 -12.91
CA PRO A 174 2.12 3.84 -11.99
C PRO A 174 2.59 4.12 -10.55
N TRP A 175 3.79 3.67 -10.18
CA TRP A 175 4.43 3.90 -8.87
C TRP A 175 5.53 4.96 -8.90
N GLY A 176 5.69 5.71 -10.00
CA GLY A 176 6.90 6.51 -10.26
C GLY A 176 7.98 5.71 -10.98
N THR A 177 9.03 6.39 -11.42
CA THR A 177 10.18 5.77 -12.08
C THR A 177 11.09 5.07 -11.06
N PRO A 178 11.95 4.13 -11.50
CA PRO A 178 12.97 3.52 -10.62
C PRO A 178 13.98 4.51 -10.02
N ASP A 179 14.06 5.75 -10.52
CA ASP A 179 14.90 6.80 -9.93
C ASP A 179 14.18 7.58 -8.81
N ASP A 180 12.86 7.41 -8.67
CA ASP A 180 12.07 8.09 -7.65
C ASP A 180 12.09 7.38 -6.29
N TRP A 181 12.37 6.08 -6.27
CA TRP A 181 12.38 5.24 -5.06
C TRP A 181 13.25 3.99 -5.26
N ASP A 182 13.90 3.53 -4.20
CA ASP A 182 14.66 2.27 -4.19
C ASP A 182 13.80 1.09 -3.72
N LEU A 183 13.06 1.30 -2.63
CA LEU A 183 12.25 0.30 -1.96
C LEU A 183 10.99 0.93 -1.36
N LEU A 184 9.84 0.26 -1.49
CA LEU A 184 8.58 0.63 -0.84
C LEU A 184 8.19 -0.46 0.15
N TYR A 185 8.14 -0.14 1.45
CA TYR A 185 7.64 -1.05 2.47
C TYR A 185 6.11 -1.10 2.41
N ILE A 186 5.56 -2.21 1.94
CA ILE A 186 4.11 -2.38 1.76
C ILE A 186 3.51 -3.39 2.76
N GLY A 187 4.35 -4.22 3.37
CA GLY A 187 4.03 -5.11 4.49
C GLY A 187 5.18 -5.10 5.50
N HIS A 188 4.95 -4.49 6.64
CA HIS A 188 5.97 -4.24 7.67
C HIS A 188 5.34 -4.20 9.06
N CYS A 189 6.15 -4.38 10.11
CA CYS A 189 5.69 -4.39 11.51
C CYS A 189 5.44 -2.97 12.07
N GLY A 190 5.99 -1.97 11.40
CA GLY A 190 5.91 -0.57 11.79
C GLY A 190 7.05 0.22 11.16
N ASP A 191 6.93 1.54 11.19
CA ASP A 191 8.02 2.46 10.90
C ASP A 191 8.16 3.38 12.11
N TYR A 192 9.35 3.47 12.68
CA TYR A 192 9.60 4.13 13.95
C TYR A 192 10.36 5.44 13.74
N PHE A 193 9.88 6.48 14.42
CA PHE A 193 10.32 7.86 14.22
C PHE A 193 11.23 8.38 15.34
N GLY A 194 11.53 7.53 16.32
CA GLY A 194 12.36 7.84 17.48
C GLY A 194 13.49 6.83 17.63
N ASP A 195 14.35 7.05 18.62
CA ASP A 195 15.41 6.11 18.95
C ASP A 195 14.81 4.86 19.64
N ILE A 196 14.61 3.79 18.87
CA ILE A 196 14.04 2.54 19.38
C ILE A 196 14.95 1.81 20.39
N GLN A 197 16.21 2.23 20.53
CA GLN A 197 17.13 1.65 21.53
C GLN A 197 16.95 2.29 22.90
N THR A 198 16.53 3.55 22.95
CA THR A 198 16.36 4.31 24.22
C THR A 198 14.92 4.69 24.52
N GLN A 199 14.03 4.67 23.53
CA GLN A 199 12.62 5.02 23.66
C GLN A 199 11.77 3.76 23.49
N SER A 200 10.75 3.63 24.34
CA SER A 200 9.76 2.57 24.18
C SER A 200 8.99 2.74 22.87
N ILE A 201 8.55 1.62 22.32
CA ILE A 201 7.71 1.57 21.13
C ILE A 201 6.25 1.48 21.57
N GLY A 202 5.36 2.21 20.89
CA GLY A 202 3.91 2.06 21.06
C GLY A 202 3.18 3.34 21.45
N VAL A 203 2.11 3.18 22.25
CA VAL A 203 1.17 4.27 22.53
C VAL A 203 1.85 5.40 23.29
N GLY A 204 1.78 6.62 22.75
CA GLY A 204 2.31 7.84 23.38
C GLY A 204 3.75 8.21 23.04
N HIS A 205 4.43 7.45 22.16
CA HIS A 205 5.83 7.69 21.78
C HIS A 205 6.02 8.43 20.44
N HIS A 206 4.94 8.70 19.73
CA HIS A 206 4.96 9.44 18.46
C HIS A 206 4.25 10.78 18.62
N HIS A 207 4.72 11.79 17.90
CA HIS A 207 4.19 13.14 17.95
C HIS A 207 3.96 13.71 16.54
N PRO A 208 3.02 14.68 16.39
CA PRO A 208 2.71 15.26 15.09
C PRO A 208 3.92 15.89 14.36
N HIS A 209 4.95 16.32 15.09
CA HIS A 209 6.13 16.94 14.48
C HIS A 209 6.97 15.95 13.69
N ASP A 210 6.99 14.68 14.10
CA ASP A 210 7.82 13.63 13.52
C ASP A 210 7.42 13.40 12.05
N LEU A 211 6.13 13.28 11.76
CA LEU A 211 5.63 13.17 10.39
C LEU A 211 5.83 14.46 9.58
N ARG A 212 5.63 15.64 10.20
CA ARG A 212 5.82 16.92 9.51
C ARG A 212 7.26 17.15 9.05
N ALA A 213 8.24 16.51 9.70
CA ALA A 213 9.65 16.61 9.36
C ALA A 213 10.03 15.80 8.10
N ILE A 214 9.15 14.92 7.62
CA ILE A 214 9.45 14.03 6.48
C ILE A 214 8.49 14.23 5.30
N PRO A 215 8.95 13.98 4.05
CA PRO A 215 8.06 13.95 2.90
C PRO A 215 6.98 12.88 3.07
N HIS A 216 5.71 13.27 2.94
CA HIS A 216 4.58 12.36 3.08
C HIS A 216 3.36 12.82 2.28
N LYS A 217 2.43 11.89 2.07
CA LYS A 217 1.12 12.13 1.47
C LYS A 217 0.03 11.39 2.21
N LEU A 218 -0.97 12.14 2.68
CA LEU A 218 -2.24 11.60 3.15
C LEU A 218 -3.20 11.43 1.97
N TYR A 219 -3.94 10.33 1.96
CA TYR A 219 -5.00 10.08 0.99
C TYR A 219 -6.15 9.29 1.61
N GLU A 220 -7.37 9.70 1.28
CA GLU A 220 -8.59 9.07 1.76
C GLU A 220 -8.75 7.67 1.14
N ASP A 221 -9.10 6.70 1.97
CA ASP A 221 -9.41 5.32 1.59
C ASP A 221 -10.51 4.77 2.50
N LYS A 222 -11.70 4.59 1.92
CA LYS A 222 -12.90 4.07 2.62
C LYS A 222 -12.80 2.59 2.99
N THR A 223 -11.82 1.87 2.48
CA THR A 223 -11.53 0.48 2.86
C THR A 223 -10.76 0.38 4.17
N MET A 224 -10.14 1.47 4.64
CA MET A 224 -9.41 1.49 5.90
C MET A 224 -10.39 1.35 7.09
N LEU A 225 -10.04 0.49 8.04
CA LEU A 225 -10.77 0.30 9.29
C LEU A 225 -10.84 1.59 10.11
N TYR A 226 -11.87 1.72 10.94
CA TYR A 226 -11.92 2.81 11.93
C TYR A 226 -10.82 2.62 12.98
N ARG A 227 -10.37 3.73 13.61
CA ARG A 227 -9.36 3.69 14.67
C ARG A 227 -9.62 2.65 15.76
N THR A 228 -10.89 2.41 16.09
CA THR A 228 -11.32 1.46 17.13
C THR A 228 -11.10 0.00 16.77
N ASP A 229 -11.00 -0.32 15.48
CA ASP A 229 -10.85 -1.69 14.96
C ASP A 229 -9.42 -1.99 14.51
N LEU A 230 -8.53 -0.99 14.58
CA LEU A 230 -7.12 -1.15 14.29
C LEU A 230 -6.35 -1.71 15.49
N HIS A 231 -5.23 -2.36 15.19
CA HIS A 231 -4.26 -2.70 16.22
C HIS A 231 -3.86 -1.43 17.02
N PRO A 232 -3.78 -1.48 18.36
CA PRO A 232 -3.56 -0.30 19.20
C PRO A 232 -2.33 0.54 18.82
N PHE A 233 -1.26 -0.10 18.36
CA PHE A 233 -0.04 0.60 17.93
C PHE A 233 -0.28 1.43 16.67
N THR A 234 -0.94 0.87 15.66
CA THR A 234 -1.30 1.57 14.42
C THR A 234 -2.31 2.69 14.70
N ALA A 235 -3.32 2.43 15.55
CA ALA A 235 -4.28 3.44 15.95
C ALA A 235 -3.61 4.63 16.65
N SER A 236 -2.67 4.36 17.57
CA SER A 236 -1.94 5.41 18.28
C SER A 236 -1.01 6.19 17.36
N LEU A 237 -0.26 5.54 16.46
CA LEU A 237 0.62 6.22 15.51
C LEU A 237 -0.17 7.20 14.64
N LEU A 238 -1.25 6.72 14.04
CA LEU A 238 -2.04 7.52 13.13
C LEU A 238 -2.81 8.64 13.87
N THR A 239 -3.19 8.43 15.14
CA THR A 239 -3.74 9.49 16.02
C THR A 239 -2.69 10.55 16.34
N ALA A 240 -1.48 10.13 16.72
CA ALA A 240 -0.36 11.02 17.00
C ALA A 240 0.00 11.88 15.78
N PHE A 241 -0.15 11.36 14.57
CA PHE A 241 0.07 12.12 13.34
C PHE A 241 -1.12 12.96 12.88
N HIS A 242 -2.21 13.00 13.66
CA HIS A 242 -3.47 13.67 13.31
C HIS A 242 -4.01 13.22 11.94
N VAL A 243 -3.85 11.94 11.63
CA VAL A 243 -4.36 11.38 10.38
C VAL A 243 -5.86 11.23 10.53
N PRO A 244 -6.67 11.75 9.59
CA PRO A 244 -8.12 11.59 9.66
C PRO A 244 -8.55 10.12 9.63
N GLU A 245 -9.79 9.85 10.04
CA GLU A 245 -10.41 8.54 9.86
C GLU A 245 -10.42 8.14 8.38
N GLN A 246 -10.38 6.83 8.12
CA GLN A 246 -10.43 6.29 6.76
C GLN A 246 -9.41 6.94 5.81
N THR A 247 -8.21 7.22 6.31
CA THR A 247 -7.12 7.87 5.57
C THR A 247 -5.84 7.07 5.77
N ARG A 248 -5.11 6.86 4.68
CA ARG A 248 -3.78 6.24 4.66
C ARG A 248 -2.69 7.29 4.51
N ILE A 249 -1.47 6.90 4.86
CA ILE A 249 -0.26 7.70 4.69
C ILE A 249 0.71 6.91 3.82
N VAL A 250 1.35 7.58 2.88
CA VAL A 250 2.65 7.18 2.32
C VAL A 250 3.67 8.21 2.78
N HIS A 251 4.85 7.78 3.21
CA HIS A 251 5.89 8.69 3.67
C HIS A 251 7.28 8.14 3.40
N LYS A 252 8.30 9.02 3.41
CA LYS A 252 9.70 8.57 3.42
C LYS A 252 9.93 7.78 4.71
N SER A 253 10.46 6.58 4.58
CA SER A 253 10.67 5.71 5.74
C SER A 253 11.74 6.27 6.70
N GLN A 254 11.67 5.91 7.99
CA GLN A 254 12.65 6.33 9.01
C GLN A 254 13.37 5.13 9.62
N TRP A 255 12.61 4.15 10.11
CA TRP A 255 13.08 2.92 10.71
C TRP A 255 12.08 1.76 10.49
N PRO A 256 11.96 1.26 9.25
CA PRO A 256 10.99 0.23 8.90
C PRO A 256 11.45 -1.15 9.39
N LEU A 257 10.68 -1.82 10.25
CA LEU A 257 10.95 -3.21 10.67
C LEU A 257 10.08 -4.21 9.92
N CYS A 258 10.63 -5.41 9.71
CA CYS A 258 10.04 -6.53 8.96
C CYS A 258 9.95 -6.29 7.44
N THR A 259 10.07 -7.38 6.69
CA THR A 259 10.04 -7.40 5.21
C THR A 259 8.96 -8.32 4.66
N PHE A 260 7.82 -8.43 5.37
CA PHE A 260 6.68 -9.26 4.94
C PHE A 260 6.22 -8.93 3.52
N GLY A 261 6.31 -7.65 3.12
CA GLY A 261 6.09 -7.22 1.74
C GLY A 261 6.89 -5.97 1.41
N TYR A 262 7.67 -6.00 0.33
CA TYR A 262 8.38 -4.83 -0.16
C TYR A 262 8.42 -4.78 -1.69
N ALA A 263 8.16 -3.60 -2.26
CA ALA A 263 8.46 -3.34 -3.65
C ALA A 263 9.92 -2.90 -3.81
N ILE A 264 10.58 -3.31 -4.88
CA ILE A 264 12.01 -3.05 -5.09
C ILE A 264 12.31 -2.81 -6.57
N THR A 265 13.27 -1.92 -6.84
CA THR A 265 13.83 -1.75 -8.18
C THR A 265 14.91 -2.79 -8.48
N ARG A 266 15.16 -3.06 -9.75
CA ARG A 266 16.25 -3.94 -10.18
C ARG A 266 17.60 -3.52 -9.60
N ARG A 267 17.92 -2.22 -9.67
CA ARG A 267 19.18 -1.66 -9.16
C ARG A 267 19.34 -1.91 -7.66
N THR A 268 18.27 -1.69 -6.90
CA THR A 268 18.30 -1.90 -5.44
C THR A 268 18.41 -3.39 -5.11
N ALA A 269 17.76 -4.27 -5.87
CA ALA A 269 17.89 -5.73 -5.70
C ALA A 269 19.34 -6.22 -5.92
N GLU A 270 20.05 -5.68 -6.92
CA GLU A 270 21.48 -5.96 -7.13
C GLU A 270 22.30 -5.54 -5.90
N ARG A 271 22.09 -4.33 -5.38
CA ARG A 271 22.77 -3.84 -4.16
C ARG A 271 22.43 -4.66 -2.92
N ILE A 272 21.21 -5.18 -2.79
CA ILE A 272 20.84 -6.08 -1.69
C ILE A 272 21.69 -7.36 -1.73
N LEU A 273 21.86 -7.95 -2.90
CA LEU A 273 22.64 -9.19 -3.04
C LEU A 273 24.14 -8.98 -2.81
N THR A 274 24.68 -7.80 -3.11
CA THR A 274 26.14 -7.55 -3.12
C THR A 274 26.66 -6.74 -1.94
N GLU A 275 25.92 -5.73 -1.49
CA GLU A 275 26.39 -4.70 -0.56
C GLU A 275 25.55 -4.66 0.73
N ILE A 276 24.24 -4.55 0.59
CA ILE A 276 23.34 -4.26 1.72
C ILE A 276 23.12 -5.51 2.56
N ALA A 277 22.81 -6.64 1.94
CA ALA A 277 22.51 -7.87 2.65
C ALA A 277 23.13 -9.10 1.95
N PRO A 278 24.46 -9.17 1.74
CA PRO A 278 25.09 -10.33 1.11
C PRO A 278 24.79 -11.63 1.88
N PRO A 279 24.88 -12.83 1.26
CA PRO A 279 24.51 -14.10 1.89
C PRO A 279 25.64 -14.63 2.80
N LYS A 280 26.15 -13.75 3.67
CA LYS A 280 27.21 -14.01 4.63
C LYS A 280 27.10 -13.03 5.78
N GLU A 281 27.27 -13.53 7.00
CA GLU A 281 27.35 -12.71 8.19
C GLU A 281 28.69 -11.97 8.27
N ASP A 282 28.59 -10.68 8.57
CA ASP A 282 29.71 -9.82 8.95
C ASP A 282 29.46 -9.33 10.39
N PRO A 283 30.11 -9.93 11.39
CA PRO A 283 29.92 -9.57 12.80
C PRO A 283 30.18 -8.09 13.09
N SER A 284 31.03 -7.43 12.30
CA SER A 284 31.36 -6.01 12.49
C SER A 284 30.18 -5.07 12.21
N ARG A 285 29.19 -5.53 11.44
CA ARG A 285 27.99 -4.76 11.11
C ARG A 285 26.90 -4.84 12.18
N ASN A 286 27.00 -5.79 13.11
CA ASN A 286 26.01 -6.04 14.17
C ASN A 286 24.56 -6.16 13.65
N ILE A 287 24.38 -6.88 12.55
CA ILE A 287 23.07 -7.13 11.91
C ILE A 287 22.63 -8.55 12.24
N ILE A 288 21.43 -8.70 12.82
CA ILE A 288 20.93 -9.97 13.35
C ILE A 288 19.88 -10.67 12.47
N ALA A 289 19.41 -9.99 11.42
CA ALA A 289 18.34 -10.48 10.54
C ALA A 289 18.34 -9.75 9.19
N TYR A 290 17.68 -10.36 8.19
CA TYR A 290 17.63 -9.83 6.82
C TYR A 290 16.91 -8.49 6.74
N ASP A 291 15.77 -8.35 7.40
CA ASP A 291 15.01 -7.10 7.48
C ASP A 291 15.83 -5.98 8.15
N ALA A 292 16.60 -6.29 9.20
CA ALA A 292 17.53 -5.35 9.83
C ALA A 292 18.66 -4.93 8.88
N ALA A 293 19.12 -5.83 8.00
CA ALA A 293 20.10 -5.51 6.97
C ALA A 293 19.53 -4.54 5.93
N VAL A 294 18.34 -4.84 5.42
CA VAL A 294 17.62 -4.00 4.45
C VAL A 294 17.32 -2.64 5.06
N LEU A 295 16.80 -2.60 6.29
CA LEU A 295 16.59 -1.36 7.05
C LEU A 295 17.87 -0.52 7.09
N THR A 296 18.96 -1.10 7.59
CA THR A 296 20.20 -0.36 7.80
C THR A 296 20.78 0.16 6.50
N GLY A 297 20.74 -0.64 5.43
CA GLY A 297 21.31 -0.27 4.13
C GLY A 297 20.44 0.61 3.25
N CYS A 298 19.13 0.71 3.53
CA CYS A 298 18.19 1.56 2.78
C CYS A 298 17.74 2.82 3.53
N ARG A 299 18.20 3.01 4.77
CA ARG A 299 17.92 4.22 5.57
C ARG A 299 18.73 5.44 5.09
N ASP A 300 19.99 5.21 4.75
CA ASP A 300 21.00 6.23 4.43
C ASP A 300 21.13 6.44 2.91
#